data_AF-A0A3Q0NAP2-F1
#
_entry.id   AF-A0A3Q0NAP2-F1
#
_cell.length_a   1.000
_cell.length_b   1.000
_cell.length_c   1.000
_cell.angle_alpha   90.00
_cell.angle_beta   90.00
_cell.angle_gamma   90.00
#
_symmetry.space_group_name_H-M   'P 1'
#
loop_
_entity.id
_entity.type
_entity.pdbx_description
1 polymer ?
#
loop_
_entity_poly.entity_id
_entity_poly.type
_entity_poly.pdbx_seq_one_letter_code
_entity_poly.pdbx_strand_id
1 'polypeptide(L)' 'MQDISLEKHGDNEEFIESFLNLSIMTISVVCKDIIVEELDQKNISFFLEDKQ' A
#
# COMPACT_ATOMS: atom_id res chain seq x y z
N MET A 1 5.52 -0.52 -13.17
CA MET A 1 5.67 -1.49 -12.06
C MET A 1 4.96 -0.86 -10.89
N GLN A 2 3.97 -1.55 -10.30
CA GLN A 2 3.38 -1.09 -9.05
C GLN A 2 4.33 -1.54 -7.93
N ASP A 3 4.68 -0.61 -7.05
CA ASP A 3 5.69 -0.85 -6.02
C ASP A 3 5.29 -0.23 -4.69
N ILE A 4 5.67 -0.88 -3.61
CA ILE A 4 5.44 -0.45 -2.23
C ILE A 4 6.80 -0.36 -1.55
N SER A 5 7.16 0.83 -1.08
CA SER A 5 8.34 1.05 -0.25
C SER A 5 7.94 1.51 1.14
N LEU A 6 8.64 1.00 2.15
CA LEU A 6 8.43 1.32 3.56
C LEU A 6 9.68 1.98 4.12
N GLU A 7 9.50 3.12 4.77
CA GLU A 7 10.58 3.88 5.41
C GLU A 7 10.18 4.26 6.85
N LYS A 8 11.19 4.42 7.72
CA LYS A 8 10.96 4.97 9.06
C LYS A 8 10.52 6.44 8.94
N HIS A 9 9.52 6.86 9.71
CA HIS A 9 9.04 8.24 9.64
C HIS A 9 9.92 9.20 10.44
N GLY A 10 10.92 9.78 9.77
CA GLY A 10 11.80 10.81 10.35
C GLY A 10 12.37 10.41 11.71
N ASP A 11 12.23 11.29 12.70
CA ASP A 11 12.70 11.05 14.08
C ASP A 11 11.69 10.29 14.95
N ASN A 12 10.46 10.05 14.46
CA ASN A 12 9.39 9.41 15.22
C ASN A 12 9.26 7.93 14.83
N GLU A 13 10.03 7.09 15.53
CA GLU A 13 10.06 5.64 15.30
C GLU A 13 8.72 4.93 15.60
N GLU A 14 7.74 5.60 16.21
CA GLU A 14 6.39 5.04 16.36
C GLU A 14 5.60 4.98 15.05
N PHE A 15 6.06 5.64 13.99
CA PHE A 15 5.36 5.71 12.71
C PHE A 15 6.23 5.24 11.56
N ILE A 16 5.57 4.64 10.58
CA ILE A 16 6.13 4.17 9.32
C ILE A 16 5.53 5.03 8.22
N GLU A 17 6.38 5.50 7.32
CA GLU A 17 5.98 6.15 6.09
C GLU A 17 5.99 5.12 4.95
N SER A 18 4.83 4.93 4.32
CA SER A 18 4.63 4.00 3.23
C SER A 18 4.41 4.77 1.94
N PHE A 19 5.16 4.43 0.91
CA PHE A 19 4.96 4.96 -0.43
C PHE A 19 4.45 3.86 -1.34
N LEU A 20 3.28 4.09 -1.92
CA LEU A 20 2.68 3.22 -2.93
C LEU A 20 2.74 3.94 -4.27
N ASN A 21 3.57 3.43 -5.17
CA ASN A 21 3.67 3.90 -6.54
C ASN A 21 2.79 3.04 -7.44
N LEU A 22 1.68 3.61 -7.92
CA LEU A 22 0.71 2.94 -8.79
C LEU A 22 0.98 3.18 -10.29
N SER A 23 2.19 3.63 -10.65
CA SER A 23 2.61 4.04 -12.01
C SER A 23 1.91 5.30 -12.56
N ILE A 24 0.65 5.57 -12.21
CA ILE A 24 -0.09 6.79 -12.59
C ILE A 24 -0.14 7.84 -11.47
N MET A 25 0.08 7.40 -10.22
CA MET A 25 0.03 8.23 -9.03
C MET A 25 0.90 7.62 -7.93
N THR A 26 1.32 8.46 -7.00
CA THR A 26 2.02 8.05 -5.79
C THR A 26 1.17 8.42 -4.59
N ILE A 27 0.96 7.46 -3.68
CA ILE A 27 0.31 7.66 -2.39
C ILE A 27 1.39 7.59 -1.31
N SER A 28 1.45 8.61 -0.45
CA SER A 28 2.22 8.55 0.81
C SER A 28 1.24 8.39 1.97
N VAL A 29 1.51 7.43 2.85
CA VAL A 29 0.72 7.13 4.05
C VAL A 29 1.65 7.12 5.26
N VAL A 30 1.29 7.86 6.31
CA VAL A 30 1.95 7.79 7.61
C VAL A 30 1.05 7.02 8.57
N CYS A 31 1.54 5.92 9.13
CA CYS A 31 0.76 5.00 9.96
C CYS A 31 1.62 4.43 11.10
N LYS A 32 0.99 3.97 12.19
CA LYS A 32 1.72 3.35 13.32
C LYS A 32 2.09 1.90 13.04
N ASP A 33 1.13 1.14 12.49
CA ASP A 33 1.27 -0.28 12.23
C ASP A 33 0.89 -0.60 10.78
N ILE A 34 1.61 -1.55 10.18
CA ILE A 34 1.34 -2.10 8.85
C ILE A 34 1.16 -3.61 9.00
N ILE A 35 0.03 -4.12 8.51
CA ILE A 35 -0.28 -5.55 8.50
C ILE A 35 -0.26 -6.00 7.05
N VAL A 36 0.58 -6.99 6.75
CA VAL A 36 0.67 -7.61 5.42
C VAL A 36 0.10 -9.01 5.52
N GLU A 37 -0.92 -9.29 4.71
CA GLU A 37 -1.58 -10.58 4.63
C GLU A 37 -1.56 -11.10 3.20
N GLU A 38 -1.35 -12.41 3.03
CA GLU A 38 -1.56 -13.06 1.75
C GLU A 38 -3.07 -13.26 1.56
N LEU A 39 -3.64 -12.57 0.58
CA LEU A 39 -5.06 -12.67 0.24
C LEU A 39 -5.23 -13.53 -1.00
N ASP A 40 -6.10 -14.55 -0.93
CA ASP A 40 -6.56 -15.27 -2.11
C ASP A 40 -7.31 -14.29 -3.02
N GLN A 41 -6.93 -14.22 -4.30
CA GLN A 41 -7.58 -13.36 -5.31
C GLN A 41 -9.10 -13.53 -5.35
N LYS A 42 -9.63 -14.72 -5.02
CA LYS A 42 -11.08 -14.96 -4.97
C LYS A 42 -11.80 -14.11 -3.92
N ASN A 43 -11.08 -13.64 -2.91
CA ASN A 43 -11.61 -12.86 -1.79
C ASN A 43 -11.50 -11.34 -2.02
N ILE A 44 -10.85 -10.90 -3.11
CA ILE A 44 -10.65 -9.49 -3.42
C ILE A 44 -11.63 -9.08 -4.52
N SER A 45 -12.83 -8.64 -4.15
CA SER A 45 -13.86 -8.19 -5.10
C SER A 45 -13.71 -6.73 -5.56
N PHE A 46 -12.55 -6.09 -5.35
CA PHE A 46 -12.43 -4.63 -5.47
C PHE A 46 -11.79 -4.12 -6.77
N PHE A 47 -11.19 -4.97 -7.62
CA PHE A 47 -10.46 -4.52 -8.82
C PHE A 47 -10.67 -5.35 -10.09
N LEU A 48 -11.87 -5.92 -10.30
CA LEU A 48 -12.23 -6.58 -11.57
C LEU A 48 -13.65 -6.16 -12.03
N GLU A 49 -13.87 -4.86 -12.19
CA GLU A 49 -14.92 -4.38 -13.09
C GLU A 49 -14.29 -3.56 -14.21
N ASP A 50 -13.56 -4.21 -15.11
CA ASP A 50 -13.67 -3.82 -16.52
C ASP A 50 -14.84 -4.61 -17.10
N LYS A 51 -16.02 -4.02 -16.97
CA LYS A 51 -17.16 -4.39 -17.81
C LYS A 51 -16.87 -3.88 -19.23
N GLN A 52 -16.73 -4.86 -20.13
CA GLN A 52 -16.85 -4.82 -21.60
C GLN A 52 -15.60 -4.50 -22.42
#